data_AF-A0A0F5IPC2-F1
#
_entry.id   AF-A0A0F5IPC2-F1
#
_cell.length_a   1.000
_cell.length_b   1.000
_cell.length_c   1.000
_cell.angle_alpha   90.00
_cell.angle_beta   90.00
_cell.angle_gamma   90.00
#
_symmetry.space_group_name_H-M   'P 1'
#
loop_
_entity.id
_entity.type
_entity.pdbx_description
1 polymer ?
#
loop_
_entity_poly.entity_id
_entity_poly.type
_entity_poly.pdbx_seq_one_letter_code
_entity_poly.pdbx_strand_id
1 'polypeptide(L)'
;MSDKKTIIIRFRVNEKIHKEMQTKADKYFNGNLSALIRCATLQYNEKQSADRENPQMIALLNSALKLIVRIGTNSNQVIKHINEQQKMFPHSLRTADFVPFNQFCDDWTTVKDMLKYLYTLITISE
;
A
#
# COMPACT_ATOMS: atom_id res chain seq x y z
N MET A 1 -35.85 -7.61 10.02
CA MET A 1 -34.87 -8.21 10.94
C MET A 1 -34.07 -9.21 10.14
N SER A 2 -32.75 -9.07 10.07
CA SER A 2 -31.89 -10.02 9.35
C SER A 2 -31.83 -11.33 10.16
N ASP A 3 -32.27 -12.43 9.56
CA ASP A 3 -32.11 -13.77 10.14
C ASP A 3 -30.62 -14.05 10.36
N LYS A 4 -30.20 -14.06 11.63
CA LYS A 4 -28.82 -14.38 11.99
C LYS A 4 -28.57 -15.87 11.74
N LYS A 5 -28.01 -16.18 10.58
CA LYS A 5 -27.57 -17.54 10.23
C LYS A 5 -26.52 -18.01 11.24
N THR A 6 -26.86 -19.01 12.04
CA THR A 6 -25.93 -19.60 13.02
C THR A 6 -25.13 -20.71 12.37
N ILE A 7 -23.80 -20.59 12.39
CA ILE A 7 -22.87 -21.61 11.88
C ILE A 7 -22.19 -22.26 13.09
N ILE A 8 -22.19 -23.59 13.14
CA ILE A 8 -21.52 -24.37 14.19
C ILE A 8 -20.24 -24.95 13.62
N ILE A 9 -19.10 -24.61 14.23
CA ILE A 9 -17.79 -25.13 13.86
C ILE A 9 -17.28 -25.96 15.04
N ARG A 10 -16.85 -27.19 14.77
CA ARG A 10 -16.29 -28.11 15.77
C ARG A 10 -14.83 -28.37 15.44
N PHE A 11 -13.97 -28.28 16.43
CA PHE A 11 -12.54 -28.59 16.31
C PHE A 11 -12.07 -29.35 17.54
N ARG A 12 -11.00 -30.13 17.38
CA ARG A 12 -10.39 -30.90 18.47
C ARG A 12 -9.16 -30.15 18.99
N VAL A 13 -9.03 -30.08 20.30
CA VAL A 13 -7.86 -29.56 20.99
C VAL A 13 -7.37 -30.59 22.00
N ASN A 14 -6.09 -30.55 22.34
CA ASN A 14 -5.58 -31.37 23.43
C ASN A 14 -6.07 -30.85 24.79
N GLU A 15 -5.95 -31.68 25.83
CA GLU A 15 -6.46 -31.37 27.16
C GLU A 15 -5.81 -30.13 27.78
N LYS A 16 -4.51 -29.94 27.57
CA LYS A 16 -3.77 -28.77 28.07
C LYS A 16 -4.35 -27.46 27.52
N ILE A 17 -4.49 -27.38 26.20
CA ILE A 17 -5.05 -26.22 25.51
C ILE A 17 -6.51 -26.00 25.93
N HIS A 18 -7.30 -27.08 26.06
CA HIS A 18 -8.67 -26.98 26.53
C HIS A 18 -8.77 -26.34 27.92
N LYS A 19 -7.94 -26.80 28.88
CA LYS A 19 -7.89 -26.23 30.23
C LYS A 19 -7.51 -24.75 30.21
N GLU A 20 -6.49 -24.38 29.45
CA GLU A 20 -6.08 -22.98 29.31
C GLU A 20 -7.18 -22.10 28.69
N MET A 21 -7.88 -22.61 27.67
CA MET A 21 -9.02 -21.93 27.06
C MET A 21 -10.16 -21.76 28.06
N GLN A 22 -10.48 -22.81 28.83
CA GLN A 22 -11.53 -22.77 29.84
C GLN A 22 -11.22 -21.73 30.92
N THR A 23 -9.99 -21.74 31.48
CA THR A 23 -9.57 -20.75 32.48
C THR A 23 -9.72 -19.31 31.98
N LYS A 24 -9.36 -19.04 30.72
CA LYS A 24 -9.54 -17.72 30.11
C LYS A 24 -11.01 -17.37 29.89
N ALA A 25 -11.82 -18.34 29.48
CA ALA A 25 -13.26 -18.15 29.30
C ALA A 25 -13.95 -17.86 30.63
N ASP A 26 -13.61 -18.59 31.69
CA ASP A 26 -14.12 -18.36 33.04
C ASP A 26 -13.79 -16.95 33.52
N LYS A 27 -12.56 -16.49 33.28
CA LYS A 27 -12.08 -15.18 33.73
C LYS A 27 -12.73 -14.00 32.98
N TYR A 28 -12.88 -14.10 31.66
CA TYR A 28 -13.22 -12.94 30.82
C TYR A 28 -14.57 -13.04 30.10
N PHE A 29 -15.18 -14.22 30.06
CA PHE A 29 -16.36 -14.52 29.25
C PHE A 29 -17.41 -15.36 30.00
N ASN A 30 -17.38 -15.38 31.33
CA ASN A 30 -18.30 -16.16 32.18
C ASN A 30 -18.39 -17.64 31.76
N GLY A 31 -17.25 -18.25 31.42
CA GLY A 31 -17.13 -19.64 30.99
C GLY A 31 -17.55 -19.89 29.53
N ASN A 32 -17.94 -18.87 28.78
CA ASN A 32 -18.37 -19.02 27.40
C ASN A 32 -17.16 -19.15 26.43
N LEU A 33 -16.78 -20.39 26.13
CA LEU A 33 -15.72 -20.71 25.17
C LEU A 33 -15.99 -20.16 23.76
N SER A 34 -17.25 -20.15 23.30
CA SER A 34 -17.59 -19.63 21.97
C SER A 34 -17.35 -18.12 21.88
N ALA A 35 -17.64 -17.37 22.95
CA ALA A 35 -17.38 -15.94 23.01
C ALA A 35 -15.86 -15.65 23.02
N LEU A 36 -15.10 -16.39 23.83
CA LEU A 36 -13.63 -16.31 23.86
C LEU A 36 -13.04 -16.52 22.46
N ILE A 37 -13.42 -17.60 21.78
CA ILE A 37 -12.89 -17.92 20.45
C ILE A 37 -13.27 -16.87 19.42
N ARG A 38 -14.53 -16.40 19.41
CA ARG A 38 -14.94 -15.33 18.48
C ARG A 38 -14.12 -14.07 18.67
N CYS A 39 -13.91 -13.63 19.90
CA CYS A 39 -13.08 -12.45 20.19
C CYS A 39 -11.62 -12.66 19.79
N ALA A 40 -11.04 -13.83 20.09
CA ALA A 40 -9.68 -14.15 19.70
C ALA A 40 -9.50 -14.18 18.17
N THR A 41 -10.46 -14.75 17.44
CA THR A 41 -10.46 -14.77 15.97
C THR A 41 -10.61 -13.37 15.37
N LEU A 42 -11.48 -12.53 15.94
CA LEU A 42 -11.62 -11.13 15.50
C LEU A 42 -10.30 -10.37 15.68
N GLN A 43 -9.67 -10.46 16.86
CA GLN A 43 -8.38 -9.82 17.09
C GLN A 43 -7.26 -10.37 16.21
N TYR A 44 -7.27 -11.68 15.92
CA TYR A 44 -6.30 -12.26 14.99
C TYR A 44 -6.49 -11.71 13.57
N ASN A 45 -7.73 -11.59 13.11
CA ASN A 45 -8.02 -11.01 11.80
C ASN A 45 -7.65 -9.53 11.74
N GLU A 46 -7.95 -8.75 12.78
CA GLU A 46 -7.59 -7.32 12.86
C GLU A 46 -6.07 -7.12 12.85
N LYS A 47 -5.33 -7.93 13.61
CA LYS A 47 -3.86 -7.93 13.58
C LYS A 47 -3.32 -8.37 12.22
N GLN A 48 -3.90 -9.41 11.62
CA GLN A 48 -3.50 -9.86 10.30
C GLN A 48 -3.79 -8.80 9.22
N SER A 49 -4.88 -8.04 9.33
CA SER A 49 -5.13 -6.90 8.43
C SER A 49 -4.14 -5.76 8.68
N ALA A 50 -3.83 -5.45 9.94
CA ALA A 50 -2.87 -4.39 10.29
C ALA A 50 -1.44 -4.73 9.83
N ASP A 51 -1.01 -5.99 9.94
CA ASP A 51 0.30 -6.45 9.43
C ASP A 51 0.37 -6.45 7.89
N ARG A 52 -0.77 -6.56 7.20
CA ARG A 52 -0.84 -6.50 5.72
C ARG A 52 -0.88 -5.06 5.20
N GLU A 53 -1.46 -4.14 5.95
CA GLU A 53 -1.52 -2.74 5.58
C GLU A 53 -0.26 -2.01 6.02
N ASN A 54 0.76 -1.97 5.16
CA ASN A 54 1.90 -1.06 5.33
C ASN A 54 1.51 0.33 4.76
N PRO A 55 1.06 1.29 5.60
CA PRO A 55 0.47 2.54 5.11
C PRO A 55 1.52 3.41 4.43
N GLN A 56 2.77 3.30 4.87
CA GLN A 56 3.92 3.97 4.27
C GLN A 56 4.18 3.45 2.84
N MET A 57 4.15 2.14 2.64
CA MET A 57 4.32 1.52 1.33
C MET A 57 3.17 1.91 0.37
N ILE A 58 1.92 1.89 0.85
CA ILE A 58 0.75 2.31 0.08
C ILE A 58 0.84 3.80 -0.30
N ALA A 59 1.22 4.67 0.64
CA ALA A 59 1.37 6.11 0.39
C ALA A 59 2.48 6.41 -0.63
N LEU A 60 3.61 5.70 -0.53
CA LEU A 60 4.74 5.84 -1.44
C LEU A 60 4.39 5.36 -2.85
N LEU A 61 3.70 4.22 -2.98
CA LEU A 61 3.25 3.69 -4.27
C LEU A 61 2.24 4.62 -4.95
N ASN A 62 1.28 5.16 -4.18
CA ASN A 62 0.35 6.17 -4.68
C ASN A 62 1.06 7.47 -5.12
N SER A 63 2.09 7.89 -4.40
CA SER A 63 2.87 9.07 -4.75
C SER A 63 3.67 8.86 -6.05
N ALA A 64 4.30 7.70 -6.21
CA ALA A 64 4.99 7.32 -7.44
C ALA A 64 4.03 7.29 -8.64
N LEU A 65 2.85 6.67 -8.49
CA LEU A 65 1.82 6.63 -9.54
C LEU A 65 1.36 8.03 -9.96
N LYS A 66 1.08 8.91 -9.00
CA LYS A 66 0.72 10.32 -9.29
C LYS A 66 1.82 11.04 -10.05
N LEU A 67 3.08 10.84 -9.65
CA LEU A 67 4.22 11.48 -10.33
C LEU A 67 4.40 10.94 -11.75
N ILE A 68 4.23 9.64 -11.99
CA ILE A 68 4.24 9.03 -13.33
C ILE A 68 3.15 9.64 -14.23
N VAL A 69 1.93 9.80 -13.72
CA VAL A 69 0.82 10.43 -14.47
C VAL A 69 1.16 11.89 -14.81
N ARG A 70 1.73 12.63 -13.86
CA ARG A 70 2.19 14.01 -14.07
C ARG A 70 3.29 14.08 -15.12
N ILE A 71 4.27 13.18 -15.07
CA ILE A 71 5.35 13.06 -16.06
C ILE A 71 4.78 12.84 -17.46
N GLY A 72 3.81 11.93 -17.63
CA GLY A 72 3.16 11.71 -18.93
C GLY A 72 2.49 12.98 -19.47
N THR A 73 1.87 13.78 -18.59
CA THR A 73 1.30 15.08 -18.95
C THR A 73 2.38 16.09 -19.33
N ASN A 74 3.49 16.13 -18.57
CA ASN A 74 4.62 17.03 -18.80
C ASN A 74 5.34 16.68 -20.12
N SER A 75 5.50 15.40 -20.48
CA SER A 75 6.10 14.97 -21.77
C SER A 75 5.42 15.65 -22.96
N ASN A 76 4.09 15.68 -22.95
CA ASN A 76 3.32 16.31 -24.03
C ASN A 76 3.58 17.82 -24.08
N GLN A 77 3.76 18.47 -22.92
CA GLN A 77 4.10 19.88 -22.83
C GLN A 77 5.54 20.16 -23.31
N VAL A 78 6.51 19.31 -22.95
CA VAL A 78 7.90 19.42 -23.41
C VAL A 78 7.98 19.30 -24.93
N ILE A 79 7.32 18.30 -25.52
CA ILE A 79 7.27 18.11 -26.97
C ILE A 79 6.63 19.32 -27.66
N LYS A 80 5.51 19.81 -27.12
CA LYS A 80 4.82 20.98 -27.66
C LYS A 80 5.72 22.22 -27.60
N HIS A 81 6.40 22.43 -26.47
CA HIS A 81 7.31 23.57 -26.29
C HIS A 81 8.48 23.54 -27.27
N ILE A 82 9.15 22.39 -27.42
CA ILE A 82 10.25 22.22 -28.38
C ILE A 82 9.77 22.49 -29.80
N ASN A 83 8.61 21.96 -30.19
CA ASN A 83 8.03 22.19 -31.51
C ASN A 83 7.72 23.68 -31.76
N GLU A 84 7.21 24.40 -30.75
CA GLU A 84 6.96 25.84 -30.84
C GLU A 84 8.27 26.64 -30.97
N GLN A 85 9.30 26.28 -30.20
CA GLN A 85 10.62 26.92 -30.31
C GLN A 85 11.28 26.67 -31.67
N GLN A 86 11.19 25.45 -32.21
CA GLN A 86 11.71 25.14 -33.54
C GLN A 86 10.98 25.91 -34.65
N LYS A 87 9.69 26.21 -34.50
CA LYS A 87 8.98 27.08 -35.46
C LYS A 87 9.49 28.51 -35.43
N MET A 88 9.80 29.04 -34.24
CA MET A 88 10.31 30.41 -34.08
C MET A 88 11.80 30.53 -34.42
N PHE A 89 12.59 29.50 -34.13
CA PHE A 89 14.04 29.45 -34.32
C PHE A 89 14.48 28.13 -34.98
N PRO A 90 14.30 27.99 -36.31
CA PRO A 90 14.45 26.70 -37.03
C PRO A 90 15.83 26.05 -36.96
N HIS A 91 16.86 26.83 -36.66
CA HIS A 91 18.26 26.39 -36.70
C HIS A 91 19.00 26.64 -35.38
N SER A 92 18.31 27.02 -34.30
CA SER A 92 18.99 27.37 -33.06
C SER A 92 18.08 27.19 -31.83
N LEU A 93 18.00 25.96 -31.35
CA LEU A 93 17.51 25.68 -30.00
C LEU A 93 18.60 26.08 -29.00
N ARG A 94 18.22 26.88 -28.00
CA ARG A 94 19.10 27.34 -26.93
C ARG A 94 18.95 26.41 -25.73
N THR A 95 19.95 26.41 -24.85
CA THR A 95 19.90 25.64 -23.60
C THR A 95 18.66 25.98 -22.75
N ALA A 96 18.19 27.24 -22.80
CA ALA A 96 16.99 27.68 -22.10
C ALA A 96 15.70 26.96 -22.58
N ASP A 97 15.66 26.54 -23.84
CA ASP A 97 14.49 25.85 -24.43
C ASP A 97 14.35 24.41 -23.91
N PHE A 98 15.41 23.87 -23.31
CA PHE A 98 15.45 22.53 -22.71
C PHE A 98 15.13 22.52 -21.22
N VAL A 99 14.84 23.66 -20.59
CA VAL A 99 14.44 23.71 -19.16
C VAL A 99 13.27 22.77 -18.85
N PRO A 100 12.19 22.71 -19.67
CA PRO A 100 11.10 21.75 -19.46
C PRO A 100 11.57 20.29 -19.55
N PHE A 101 12.54 20.00 -20.41
CA PHE A 101 13.10 18.66 -20.57
C PHE A 101 13.96 18.25 -19.36
N ASN A 102 14.76 19.17 -18.81
CA ASN A 102 15.52 18.92 -17.59
C ASN A 102 14.60 18.60 -16.40
N GLN A 103 13.53 19.37 -16.20
CA GLN A 103 12.54 19.10 -15.16
C GLN A 103 11.88 17.71 -15.35
N PHE A 104 11.60 17.33 -16.60
CA PHE A 104 11.08 16.01 -16.92
C PHE A 104 12.08 14.89 -16.52
N CYS A 105 13.37 15.07 -16.75
CA CYS A 105 14.40 14.11 -16.33
C CYS A 105 14.54 14.01 -14.80
N ASP A 106 14.43 15.14 -14.09
CA ASP A 106 14.47 15.18 -12.62
C ASP A 106 13.27 14.45 -12.00
N ASP A 107 12.07 14.65 -12.57
CA ASP A 107 10.85 13.95 -12.15
C ASP A 107 11.02 12.41 -12.32
N TRP A 108 11.62 11.96 -13.43
CA TRP A 108 11.91 10.53 -13.66
C TRP A 108 12.94 9.95 -12.69
N THR A 109 13.96 10.73 -12.35
CA THR A 109 14.96 10.35 -11.34
C THR A 109 14.30 10.14 -9.99
N THR A 110 13.39 11.04 -9.62
CA THR A 110 12.60 10.94 -8.39
C THR A 110 11.72 9.68 -8.38
N VAL A 111 11.02 9.37 -9.48
CA VAL A 111 10.24 8.13 -9.59
C VAL A 111 11.12 6.89 -9.43
N LYS A 112 12.29 6.87 -10.08
CA LYS A 112 13.24 5.76 -9.98
C LYS A 112 13.68 5.52 -8.53
N ASP A 113 13.97 6.58 -7.79
CA ASP A 113 14.39 6.45 -6.40
C ASP A 113 13.25 6.03 -5.47
N MET A 114 12.02 6.51 -5.70
CA MET A 114 10.83 6.01 -5.00
C MET A 114 10.61 4.51 -5.23
N LEU A 115 10.76 4.03 -6.47
CA LEU A 115 10.58 2.62 -6.82
C LEU A 115 11.70 1.73 -6.24
N LYS A 116 12.95 2.20 -6.22
CA LYS A 116 14.05 1.51 -5.53
C LYS A 116 13.77 1.38 -4.04
N TYR A 117 13.33 2.45 -3.39
CA TYR A 117 13.03 2.42 -1.97
C TYR A 117 11.85 1.48 -1.66
N LEU A 118 10.80 1.48 -2.50
CA LEU A 118 9.72 0.49 -2.43
C LEU A 118 10.24 -0.95 -2.52
N TYR A 119 11.11 -1.22 -3.49
CA TYR A 119 11.71 -2.54 -3.65
C TYR A 119 12.51 -2.98 -2.41
N THR A 120 13.29 -2.06 -1.83
CA THR A 120 14.02 -2.30 -0.58
C THR A 120 13.08 -2.59 0.59
N LEU A 121 11.96 -1.84 0.72
CA LEU A 121 10.97 -2.10 1.76
C LEU A 121 10.32 -3.49 1.63
N ILE A 122 10.04 -3.93 0.41
CA ILE A 122 9.46 -5.25 0.15
C ILE A 122 10.48 -6.36 0.49
N THR A 123 11.73 -6.20 0.08
CA THR A 123 12.78 -7.23 0.23
C THR A 123 13.40 -7.33 1.62
N ILE A 124 13.35 -6.27 2.43
CA ILE A 124 13.77 -6.30 3.85
C ILE A 124 12.68 -6.87 4.76
N SER A 125 11.42 -6.90 4.29
CA SER A 125 10.28 -7.39 5.07
C SER A 125 10.05 -8.91 4.95
N GLU A 126 10.87 -9.63 4.17
CA GLU A 126 10.93 -11.10 4.08
C GLU A 126 12.06 -11.66 4.95
#